data_AF-A0A971Y8E7-F1
#
_entry.id   AF-A0A971Y8E7-F1
#
_cell.length_a   1.000
_cell.length_b   1.000
_cell.length_c   1.000
_cell.angle_alpha   90.00
_cell.angle_beta   90.00
_cell.angle_gamma   90.00
#
_symmetry.space_group_name_H-M   'P 1'
#
loop_
_entity.id
_entity.type
_entity.pdbx_description
1 polymer ?
#
loop_
_entity_poly.entity_id
_entity_poly.type
_entity_poly.pdbx_seq_one_letter_code
_entity_poly.pdbx_strand_id
1 'polypeptide(L)'
;MNRDHLNRFRWTRYFSSHSNKLQSYYPIGKDSIMDYLSLKQWSPYIVGLLIGLLNIVSLLLSKKPLGASTGFLKIGGIFLRVFGKKEIELNEYYKKNTPKVDWGVMLVIGVVLGAFLSSKLSGDFSIRALPSMWSREVSSSFPLRFIASTIGGIFLGIGARWAGGCTSGHGISGTSMLSVISWIATISFFIGGILSAFLIYGI
;
A
#
# COMPACT_ATOMS: atom_id res chain seq x y z
N MET A 1 32.53 6.01 -33.77
CA MET A 1 32.30 5.83 -32.32
C MET A 1 31.12 4.89 -32.16
N ASN A 2 31.39 3.64 -31.77
CA ASN A 2 30.51 2.49 -32.04
C ASN A 2 29.40 2.33 -30.97
N ARG A 3 28.13 2.19 -31.39
CA ARG A 3 26.95 2.13 -30.49
C ARG A 3 26.90 0.86 -29.60
N ASP A 4 27.75 -0.12 -29.86
CA ASP A 4 27.72 -1.43 -29.20
C ASP A 4 28.34 -1.45 -27.79
N HIS A 5 29.20 -0.47 -27.45
CA HIS A 5 29.84 -0.42 -26.13
C HIS A 5 28.92 0.15 -25.03
N LEU A 6 27.94 0.98 -25.37
CA LEU A 6 27.00 1.57 -24.40
C LEU A 6 25.94 0.57 -23.92
N ASN A 7 25.54 -0.39 -24.78
CA ASN A 7 24.54 -1.39 -24.41
C ASN A 7 25.11 -2.45 -23.46
N ARG A 8 26.38 -2.82 -23.60
CA ARG A 8 27.02 -3.86 -22.77
C ARG A 8 27.15 -3.45 -21.27
N PHE A 9 27.23 -2.15 -21.00
CA PHE A 9 27.29 -1.60 -19.63
C PHE A 9 25.92 -1.49 -18.93
N ARG A 10 24.81 -1.37 -19.66
CA ARG A 10 23.46 -1.35 -19.07
C ARG A 10 22.99 -2.72 -18.62
N TRP A 11 23.24 -3.76 -19.42
CA TRP A 11 22.79 -5.12 -19.11
C TRP A 11 23.54 -5.74 -17.93
N THR A 12 24.84 -5.52 -17.80
CA THR A 12 25.65 -6.04 -16.69
C THR A 12 25.24 -5.45 -15.33
N ARG A 13 24.90 -4.15 -15.27
CA ARG A 13 24.28 -3.55 -14.07
C ARG A 13 22.88 -4.09 -13.79
N TYR A 14 22.07 -4.33 -14.82
CA TYR A 14 20.73 -4.90 -14.65
C TYR A 14 20.79 -6.32 -14.07
N PHE A 15 21.64 -7.19 -14.63
CA PHE A 15 21.84 -8.55 -14.14
C PHE A 15 22.53 -8.61 -12.77
N SER A 16 23.52 -7.76 -12.49
CA SER A 16 24.14 -7.64 -11.17
C SER A 16 23.16 -7.14 -10.10
N SER A 17 22.28 -6.18 -10.44
CA SER A 17 21.19 -5.73 -9.56
C SER A 17 20.17 -6.85 -9.31
N HIS A 18 19.87 -7.65 -10.33
CA HIS A 18 18.95 -8.78 -10.21
C HIS A 18 19.54 -9.93 -9.37
N SER A 19 20.81 -10.28 -9.55
CA SER A 19 21.47 -11.33 -8.76
C SER A 19 21.58 -10.93 -7.28
N ASN A 20 21.94 -9.67 -6.99
CA ASN A 20 21.98 -9.15 -5.62
C ASN A 20 20.58 -9.13 -4.97
N LYS A 21 19.52 -8.83 -5.74
CA LYS A 21 18.13 -8.92 -5.26
C LYS A 21 17.72 -10.35 -4.96
N LEU A 22 18.04 -11.32 -5.83
CA LEU A 22 17.73 -12.73 -5.60
C LEU A 22 18.47 -13.27 -4.37
N GLN A 23 19.72 -12.87 -4.15
CA GLN A 23 20.48 -13.25 -2.96
C GLN A 23 19.93 -12.63 -1.66
N SER A 24 19.29 -11.45 -1.75
CA SER A 24 18.50 -10.88 -0.65
C SER A 24 17.17 -11.62 -0.40
N TYR A 25 16.59 -12.27 -1.41
CA TYR A 25 15.33 -13.03 -1.29
C TYR A 25 15.53 -14.47 -0.81
N TYR A 26 16.69 -15.07 -1.07
CA TYR A 26 17.01 -16.45 -0.71
C TYR A 26 18.40 -16.53 -0.06
N PRO A 27 18.54 -16.07 1.20
CA PRO A 27 19.83 -16.15 1.89
C PRO A 27 20.21 -17.61 2.09
N ILE A 28 21.34 -17.99 1.53
CA ILE A 28 21.91 -19.34 1.60
C ILE A 28 22.35 -19.58 3.06
N GLY A 29 21.79 -20.61 3.72
CA GLY A 29 22.15 -21.01 5.10
C GLY A 29 21.20 -20.53 6.21
N LYS A 30 19.94 -20.22 5.89
CA LYS A 30 18.87 -19.94 6.87
C LYS A 30 17.86 -21.08 6.89
N ASP A 31 17.90 -21.90 7.94
CA ASP A 31 17.18 -23.17 7.98
C ASP A 31 15.92 -23.11 8.86
N SER A 32 15.79 -22.04 9.66
CA SER A 32 14.69 -21.87 10.62
C SER A 32 13.55 -21.00 10.07
N ILE A 33 12.30 -21.31 10.42
CA ILE A 33 11.13 -20.50 10.07
C ILE A 33 11.30 -19.05 10.54
N MET A 34 11.90 -18.85 11.70
CA MET A 34 12.14 -17.52 12.29
C MET A 34 13.08 -16.67 11.42
N ASP A 35 14.05 -17.30 10.75
CA ASP A 35 14.97 -16.61 9.85
C ASP A 35 14.30 -16.12 8.56
N TYR A 36 13.29 -16.85 8.08
CA TYR A 36 12.46 -16.41 6.95
C TYR A 36 11.51 -15.29 7.37
N LEU A 37 10.94 -15.36 8.58
CA LEU A 37 10.07 -14.32 9.11
C LEU A 37 10.81 -13.00 9.36
N SER A 38 12.10 -13.07 9.70
CA SER A 38 12.94 -11.89 9.97
C SER A 38 13.51 -11.24 8.70
N LEU A 39 13.18 -11.73 7.50
CA LEU A 39 13.68 -11.15 6.26
C LEU A 39 13.10 -9.74 6.06
N LYS A 40 13.95 -8.81 5.60
CA LYS A 40 13.51 -7.44 5.28
C LYS A 40 12.63 -7.38 4.04
N GLN A 41 12.85 -8.27 3.08
CA GLN A 41 12.09 -8.32 1.85
C GLN A 41 11.82 -9.78 1.46
N TRP A 42 10.56 -10.10 1.22
CA TRP A 42 10.12 -11.43 0.83
C TRP A 42 9.89 -11.50 -0.68
N SER A 43 10.12 -12.67 -1.26
CA SER A 43 9.91 -12.87 -2.70
C SER A 43 8.52 -12.39 -3.13
N PRO A 44 8.42 -11.53 -4.16
CA PRO A 44 7.15 -10.94 -4.57
C PRO A 44 6.13 -12.00 -5.00
N TYR A 45 6.59 -13.14 -5.51
CA TYR A 45 5.74 -14.27 -5.88
C TYR A 45 5.08 -14.92 -4.66
N ILE A 46 5.86 -15.14 -3.58
CA ILE A 46 5.35 -15.72 -2.33
C ILE A 46 4.36 -14.75 -1.68
N VAL A 47 4.72 -13.47 -1.59
CA VAL A 47 3.83 -12.44 -1.03
C VAL A 47 2.54 -12.33 -1.85
N GLY A 48 2.63 -12.35 -3.18
CA GLY A 48 1.47 -12.33 -4.07
C GLY A 48 0.54 -13.53 -3.84
N LEU A 49 1.11 -14.73 -3.73
CA LEU A 49 0.34 -15.95 -3.43
C LEU A 49 -0.36 -15.85 -2.06
N LEU A 50 0.35 -15.38 -1.02
CA LEU A 50 -0.22 -15.20 0.32
C LEU A 50 -1.35 -14.15 0.34
N ILE A 51 -1.19 -13.03 -0.36
CA ILE A 51 -2.24 -12.01 -0.49
C ILE A 51 -3.44 -12.57 -1.25
N GLY A 52 -3.23 -13.36 -2.30
CA GLY A 52 -4.30 -14.05 -3.02
C GLY A 52 -5.08 -15.02 -2.15
N LEU A 53 -4.38 -15.87 -1.38
CA LEU A 53 -5.00 -16.76 -0.38
C LEU A 53 -5.76 -15.98 0.69
N LEU A 54 -5.18 -14.89 1.20
CA LEU A 54 -5.85 -14.00 2.14
C LEU A 54 -7.14 -13.42 1.56
N ASN A 55 -7.14 -13.04 0.28
CA ASN A 55 -8.33 -12.54 -0.40
C ASN A 55 -9.42 -13.61 -0.48
N ILE A 56 -9.07 -14.85 -0.82
CA ILE A 56 -10.00 -15.98 -0.83
C ILE A 56 -10.59 -16.22 0.57
N VAL A 57 -9.74 -16.29 1.59
CA VAL A 57 -10.18 -16.48 2.99
C VAL A 57 -11.09 -15.34 3.44
N SER A 58 -10.75 -14.10 3.10
CA SER A 58 -11.57 -12.92 3.40
C SER A 58 -12.96 -12.99 2.75
N LEU A 59 -13.02 -13.44 1.49
CA LEU A 59 -14.28 -13.62 0.78
C LEU A 59 -15.11 -14.76 1.37
N LEU A 60 -14.49 -15.86 1.79
CA LEU A 60 -15.17 -16.99 2.40
C LEU A 60 -15.75 -16.63 3.78
N LEU A 61 -14.98 -15.95 4.63
CA LEU A 61 -15.40 -15.63 5.99
C LEU A 61 -16.40 -14.47 6.06
N SER A 62 -16.15 -13.41 5.28
CA SER A 62 -16.90 -12.15 5.43
C SER A 62 -17.79 -11.81 4.24
N LYS A 63 -17.74 -12.58 3.14
CA LYS A 63 -18.48 -12.31 1.90
C LYS A 63 -18.28 -10.88 1.38
N LYS A 64 -17.16 -10.25 1.75
CA LYS A 64 -16.81 -8.86 1.44
C LYS A 64 -15.41 -8.82 0.84
N PRO A 65 -15.20 -8.04 -0.24
CA PRO A 65 -13.88 -7.86 -0.83
C PRO A 65 -12.92 -7.14 0.14
N LEU A 66 -11.62 -7.39 -0.01
CA LEU A 66 -10.58 -6.68 0.74
C LEU A 66 -10.57 -5.19 0.37
N GLY A 67 -10.95 -4.32 1.31
CA GLY A 67 -10.96 -2.88 1.13
C GLY A 67 -10.63 -2.14 2.41
N ALA A 68 -9.50 -1.43 2.44
CA ALA A 68 -9.08 -0.67 3.62
C ALA A 68 -9.83 0.66 3.77
N SER A 69 -10.24 1.25 2.64
CA SER A 69 -10.66 2.64 2.56
C SER A 69 -12.02 2.94 3.23
N THR A 70 -12.90 1.95 3.32
CA THR A 70 -14.15 2.04 4.12
C THR A 70 -13.87 1.75 5.61
N GLY A 71 -12.93 0.86 5.91
CA GLY A 71 -12.49 0.58 7.28
C GLY A 71 -11.93 1.83 7.97
N PHE A 72 -11.09 2.61 7.27
CA PHE A 72 -10.57 3.89 7.79
C PHE A 72 -11.67 4.90 8.15
N LEU A 73 -12.68 5.06 7.31
CA LEU A 73 -13.78 5.98 7.60
C LEU A 73 -14.66 5.51 8.75
N LYS A 74 -14.86 4.19 8.90
CA LYS A 74 -15.59 3.64 10.04
C LYS A 74 -14.83 3.84 11.35
N ILE A 75 -13.52 3.67 11.35
CA ILE A 75 -12.67 3.99 12.51
C ILE A 75 -12.82 5.47 12.87
N GLY A 76 -12.72 6.37 11.88
CA GLY A 76 -12.93 7.80 12.09
C GLY A 76 -14.33 8.12 12.63
N GLY A 77 -15.37 7.50 12.09
CA GLY A 77 -16.76 7.65 12.56
C GLY A 77 -16.97 7.14 13.99
N ILE A 78 -16.37 6.00 14.36
CA ILE A 78 -16.37 5.47 15.73
C ILE A 78 -15.66 6.44 16.67
N PHE A 79 -14.48 6.93 16.27
CA PHE A 79 -13.72 7.90 17.04
C PHE A 79 -14.56 9.16 17.30
N LEU A 80 -15.13 9.75 16.26
CA LEU A 80 -15.95 10.96 16.42
C LEU A 80 -17.23 10.72 17.24
N ARG A 81 -17.82 9.51 17.17
CA ARG A 81 -18.94 9.11 18.04
C ARG A 81 -18.54 9.06 19.51
N VAL A 82 -17.35 8.54 19.82
CA VAL A 82 -16.79 8.50 21.19
C VAL A 82 -16.57 9.92 21.74
N PHE A 83 -16.16 10.86 20.88
CA PHE A 83 -16.00 12.28 21.24
C PHE A 83 -17.33 13.08 21.25
N GLY A 84 -18.48 12.42 21.24
CA GLY A 84 -19.79 13.05 21.49
C GLY A 84 -20.46 13.69 20.28
N LYS A 85 -19.89 13.59 19.06
CA LYS A 85 -20.53 14.11 17.84
C LYS A 85 -21.61 13.14 17.32
N LYS A 86 -22.81 13.22 17.90
CA LYS A 86 -23.98 12.39 17.51
C LYS A 86 -24.58 12.78 16.15
N GLU A 87 -24.34 14.00 15.67
CA GLU A 87 -24.81 14.50 14.36
C GLU A 87 -24.27 13.73 13.15
N ILE A 88 -23.23 12.92 13.36
CA ILE A 88 -22.62 12.08 12.33
C ILE A 88 -23.59 11.00 11.83
N GLU A 89 -24.53 10.56 12.68
CA GLU A 89 -25.56 9.59 12.31
C GLU A 89 -26.64 10.20 11.38
N LEU A 90 -26.68 11.53 11.24
CA LEU A 90 -27.58 12.22 10.31
C LEU A 90 -27.04 12.26 8.88
N ASN A 91 -25.72 12.17 8.71
CA ASN A 91 -25.08 12.17 7.40
C ASN A 91 -25.42 10.89 6.62
N GLU A 92 -25.90 11.06 5.39
CA GLU A 92 -26.33 9.99 4.49
C GLU A 92 -25.25 8.91 4.31
N TYR A 93 -23.98 9.32 4.35
CA TYR A 93 -22.85 8.40 4.27
C TYR A 93 -22.80 7.39 5.43
N TYR A 94 -22.99 7.85 6.68
CA TYR A 94 -22.91 7.00 7.87
C TYR A 94 -24.20 6.22 8.14
N LYS A 95 -25.34 6.66 7.57
CA LYS A 95 -26.55 5.84 7.50
C LYS A 95 -26.32 4.60 6.63
N LYS A 96 -25.67 4.76 5.48
CA LYS A 96 -25.31 3.65 4.57
C LYS A 96 -24.14 2.81 5.10
N ASN A 97 -23.11 3.46 5.66
CA ASN A 97 -21.91 2.82 6.20
C ASN A 97 -21.84 3.02 7.71
N THR A 98 -22.66 2.25 8.43
CA THR A 98 -22.71 2.38 9.90
C THR A 98 -21.31 2.25 10.53
N PRO A 99 -20.93 3.19 11.42
CA PRO A 99 -19.65 3.16 12.11
C PRO A 99 -19.69 2.10 13.20
N LYS A 100 -19.59 0.83 12.78
CA LYS A 100 -19.46 -0.35 13.62
C LYS A 100 -18.16 -1.05 13.26
N VAL A 101 -17.58 -1.75 14.23
CA VAL A 101 -16.42 -2.61 14.00
C VAL A 101 -16.89 -3.78 13.14
N ASP A 102 -16.54 -3.75 11.86
CA ASP A 102 -16.75 -4.84 10.92
C ASP A 102 -15.41 -5.37 10.42
N TRP A 103 -15.49 -6.37 9.53
CA TRP A 103 -14.31 -7.01 8.95
C TRP A 103 -13.27 -6.02 8.38
N GLY A 104 -13.73 -4.95 7.73
CA GLY A 104 -12.83 -3.94 7.17
C GLY A 104 -12.06 -3.16 8.26
N VAL A 105 -12.69 -2.89 9.40
CA VAL A 105 -12.02 -2.25 10.55
C VAL A 105 -11.00 -3.21 11.17
N MET A 106 -11.37 -4.48 11.36
CA MET A 106 -10.47 -5.51 11.89
C MET A 106 -9.24 -5.71 10.98
N LEU A 107 -9.44 -5.68 9.65
CA LEU A 107 -8.36 -5.74 8.67
C LEU A 107 -7.41 -4.56 8.83
N VAL A 108 -7.92 -3.32 8.91
CA VAL A 108 -7.06 -2.13 9.05
C VAL A 108 -6.23 -2.21 10.34
N ILE A 109 -6.84 -2.60 11.46
CA ILE A 109 -6.13 -2.80 12.73
C ILE A 109 -5.07 -3.91 12.59
N GLY A 110 -5.44 -5.03 11.97
CA GLY A 110 -4.53 -6.15 11.72
C GLY A 110 -3.33 -5.76 10.84
N VAL A 111 -3.52 -4.94 9.81
CA VAL A 111 -2.42 -4.41 8.97
C VAL A 111 -1.48 -3.54 9.80
N VAL A 112 -2.00 -2.67 10.67
CA VAL A 112 -1.17 -1.82 11.54
C VAL A 112 -0.35 -2.68 12.52
N LEU A 113 -0.98 -3.60 13.22
CA LEU A 113 -0.31 -4.49 14.18
C LEU A 113 0.68 -5.43 13.49
N GLY A 114 0.30 -5.99 12.34
CA GLY A 114 1.15 -6.87 11.54
C GLY A 114 2.37 -6.15 10.99
N ALA A 115 2.20 -4.92 10.47
CA ALA A 115 3.31 -4.09 10.01
C ALA A 115 4.26 -3.73 11.16
N PHE A 116 3.74 -3.42 12.34
CA PHE A 116 4.55 -3.13 13.52
C PHE A 116 5.35 -4.36 13.97
N LEU A 117 4.72 -5.53 14.07
CA LEU A 117 5.38 -6.77 14.47
C LEU A 117 6.45 -7.18 13.44
N SER A 118 6.13 -7.13 12.15
CA SER A 118 7.07 -7.40 11.06
C SER A 118 8.26 -6.44 11.09
N SER A 119 8.02 -5.14 11.28
CA SER A 119 9.07 -4.13 11.37
C SER A 119 10.04 -4.37 12.54
N LYS A 120 9.52 -4.83 13.70
CA LYS A 120 10.35 -5.23 14.84
C LYS A 120 11.14 -6.51 14.56
N LEU A 121 10.50 -7.55 14.02
CA LEU A 121 11.14 -8.85 13.76
C LEU A 121 12.24 -8.74 12.69
N SER A 122 12.03 -7.94 11.65
CA SER A 122 13.01 -7.73 10.58
C SER A 122 14.09 -6.69 10.94
N GLY A 123 14.04 -6.11 12.15
CA GLY A 123 14.99 -5.09 12.61
C GLY A 123 14.99 -3.80 11.79
N ASP A 124 13.89 -3.50 11.09
CA ASP A 124 13.77 -2.33 10.20
C ASP A 124 12.94 -1.19 10.83
N PHE A 125 12.62 -1.33 12.11
CA PHE A 125 11.86 -0.32 12.85
C PHE A 125 12.62 1.00 12.90
N SER A 126 12.02 2.01 12.27
CA SER A 126 12.58 3.36 12.20
C SER A 126 11.45 4.37 12.25
N ILE A 127 11.50 5.26 13.25
CA ILE A 127 10.52 6.33 13.39
C ILE A 127 10.88 7.41 12.37
N ARG A 128 10.07 7.51 11.31
CA ARG A 128 10.21 8.51 10.25
C ARG A 128 8.89 9.24 10.06
N ALA A 129 8.88 10.53 10.36
CA ALA A 129 7.67 11.35 10.24
C ALA A 129 7.31 11.69 8.79
N LEU A 130 8.29 11.77 7.89
CA LEU A 130 8.12 12.21 6.51
C LEU A 130 8.94 11.35 5.54
N PRO A 131 8.46 11.13 4.31
CA PRO A 131 9.14 10.32 3.31
C PRO A 131 10.51 10.92 2.96
N SER A 132 11.55 10.07 2.97
CA SER A 132 12.94 10.49 2.73
C SER A 132 13.22 10.81 1.26
N MET A 133 12.45 10.27 0.31
CA MET A 133 12.67 10.48 -1.13
C MET A 133 12.46 11.95 -1.51
N TRP A 134 11.39 12.59 -1.02
CA TRP A 134 11.14 14.02 -1.26
C TRP A 134 12.29 14.92 -0.78
N SER A 135 12.92 14.55 0.34
CA SER A 135 14.04 15.31 0.90
C SER A 135 15.29 15.29 0.02
N ARG A 136 15.43 14.25 -0.82
CA ARG A 136 16.58 14.08 -1.72
C ARG A 136 16.38 14.79 -3.04
N GLU A 137 15.17 14.74 -3.57
CA GLU A 137 14.90 15.17 -4.95
C GLU A 137 14.24 16.55 -5.07
N VAL A 138 13.46 17.00 -4.08
CA VAL A 138 12.65 18.24 -4.19
C VAL A 138 13.09 19.31 -3.19
N SER A 139 13.02 19.01 -1.88
CA SER A 139 13.43 19.97 -0.85
C SER A 139 13.61 19.30 0.50
N SER A 140 14.66 19.69 1.22
CA SER A 140 14.97 19.21 2.58
C SER A 140 14.08 19.85 3.67
N SER A 141 13.37 20.93 3.34
CA SER A 141 12.59 21.70 4.30
C SER A 141 11.40 20.91 4.87
N PHE A 142 11.31 20.87 6.20
CA PHE A 142 10.24 20.18 6.93
C PHE A 142 8.82 20.68 6.61
N PRO A 143 8.51 22.01 6.65
CA PRO A 143 7.14 22.49 6.45
C PRO A 143 6.60 22.19 5.05
N LEU A 144 7.42 22.36 4.00
CA LEU A 144 7.03 22.04 2.62
C LEU A 144 6.71 20.55 2.44
N ARG A 145 7.52 19.66 3.03
CA ARG A 145 7.27 18.21 3.01
C ARG A 145 5.98 17.84 3.70
N PHE A 146 5.71 18.45 4.85
CA PHE A 146 4.48 18.22 5.60
C PHE A 146 3.25 18.68 4.81
N ILE A 147 3.30 19.89 4.24
CA ILE A 147 2.20 20.43 3.41
C ILE A 147 1.98 19.56 2.18
N ALA A 148 3.04 19.21 1.44
CA ALA A 148 2.94 18.38 0.23
C ALA A 148 2.36 16.98 0.52
N SER A 149 2.83 16.32 1.59
CA SER A 149 2.31 15.00 1.99
C SER A 149 0.86 15.06 2.47
N THR A 150 0.49 16.11 3.20
CA THR A 150 -0.90 16.33 3.64
C THR A 150 -1.82 16.56 2.45
N ILE A 151 -1.43 17.44 1.53
CA ILE A 151 -2.18 17.70 0.29
C ILE A 151 -2.32 16.40 -0.52
N GLY A 152 -1.23 15.66 -0.73
CA GLY A 152 -1.26 14.38 -1.43
C GLY A 152 -2.21 13.37 -0.78
N GLY A 153 -2.23 13.30 0.55
CA GLY A 153 -3.17 12.47 1.31
C GLY A 153 -4.63 12.87 1.12
N ILE A 154 -4.92 14.18 1.08
CA ILE A 154 -6.27 14.70 0.80
C ILE A 154 -6.72 14.30 -0.61
N PHE A 155 -5.89 14.53 -1.63
CA PHE A 155 -6.18 14.14 -3.00
C PHE A 155 -6.38 12.62 -3.15
N LEU A 156 -5.53 11.82 -2.50
CA LEU A 156 -5.67 10.36 -2.48
C LEU A 156 -7.01 9.93 -1.85
N GLY A 157 -7.41 10.57 -0.75
CA GLY A 157 -8.66 10.31 -0.05
C GLY A 157 -9.89 10.64 -0.90
N ILE A 158 -9.91 11.83 -1.52
CA ILE A 158 -10.98 12.28 -2.43
C ILE A 158 -11.06 11.35 -3.64
N GLY A 159 -9.92 11.07 -4.29
CA GLY A 159 -9.84 10.20 -5.45
C GLY A 159 -10.34 8.78 -5.15
N ALA A 160 -9.96 8.21 -4.00
CA ALA A 160 -10.44 6.89 -3.59
C ALA A 160 -11.95 6.85 -3.30
N ARG A 161 -12.60 7.98 -3.02
CA ARG A 161 -14.07 8.06 -2.91
C ARG A 161 -14.74 8.22 -4.27
N TRP A 162 -14.18 9.07 -5.14
CA TRP A 162 -14.70 9.23 -6.50
C TRP A 162 -14.61 7.95 -7.33
N ALA A 163 -13.53 7.18 -7.17
CA ALA A 163 -13.38 5.89 -7.82
C ALA A 163 -14.26 4.78 -7.21
N GLY A 164 -14.90 5.03 -6.06
CA GLY A 164 -15.69 4.02 -5.35
C GLY A 164 -14.86 2.95 -4.62
N GLY A 165 -13.54 3.14 -4.50
CA GLY A 165 -12.65 2.16 -3.88
C GLY A 165 -11.19 2.61 -3.84
N CYS A 166 -10.38 1.86 -3.11
CA CYS A 166 -8.92 2.03 -3.08
C CYS A 166 -8.21 1.03 -4.00
N THR A 167 -6.89 1.17 -4.11
CA THR A 167 -6.02 0.25 -4.86
C THR A 167 -6.15 -1.20 -4.39
N SER A 168 -6.30 -1.48 -3.09
CA SER A 168 -6.53 -2.86 -2.62
C SER A 168 -7.91 -3.39 -3.03
N GLY A 169 -8.93 -2.52 -3.04
CA GLY A 169 -10.30 -2.87 -3.42
C GLY A 169 -10.43 -3.19 -4.90
N HIS A 170 -10.02 -2.26 -5.77
CA HIS A 170 -10.07 -2.49 -7.22
C HIS A 170 -8.96 -3.41 -7.69
N GLY A 171 -7.73 -3.21 -7.22
CA GLY A 171 -6.54 -3.87 -7.75
C GLY A 171 -6.30 -5.29 -7.26
N ILE A 172 -6.73 -5.65 -6.04
CA ILE A 172 -6.63 -7.04 -5.54
C ILE A 172 -7.98 -7.74 -5.70
N SER A 173 -9.03 -7.22 -5.05
CA SER A 173 -10.32 -7.91 -5.01
C SER A 173 -11.07 -7.82 -6.34
N GLY A 174 -11.16 -6.61 -6.91
CA GLY A 174 -11.94 -6.34 -8.11
C GLY A 174 -11.38 -7.01 -9.38
N THR A 175 -10.06 -6.99 -9.56
CA THR A 175 -9.38 -7.70 -10.66
C THR A 175 -9.53 -9.22 -10.53
N SER A 176 -9.46 -9.78 -9.32
CA SER A 176 -9.67 -11.22 -9.07
C SER A 176 -11.09 -11.68 -9.44
N MET A 177 -12.08 -10.78 -9.35
CA MET A 177 -13.47 -11.04 -9.78
C MET A 177 -13.71 -10.75 -11.27
N LEU A 178 -12.64 -10.46 -12.05
CA LEU A 178 -12.72 -10.05 -13.46
C LEU A 178 -13.64 -8.83 -13.71
N SER A 179 -13.74 -7.92 -12.75
CA SER A 179 -14.54 -6.69 -12.91
C SER A 179 -13.85 -5.72 -13.88
N VAL A 180 -14.51 -5.43 -15.01
CA VAL A 180 -14.02 -4.48 -16.03
C VAL A 180 -13.77 -3.09 -15.43
N ILE A 181 -14.68 -2.60 -14.59
CA ILE A 181 -14.54 -1.30 -13.91
C ILE A 181 -13.29 -1.28 -13.04
N SER A 182 -12.98 -2.39 -12.36
CA SER A 182 -11.81 -2.47 -11.50
C SER A 182 -10.50 -2.54 -12.29
N TRP A 183 -10.50 -3.17 -13.46
CA TRP A 183 -9.37 -3.12 -14.38
C TRP A 183 -9.09 -1.70 -14.87
N ILE A 184 -10.12 -0.98 -15.34
CA ILE A 184 -9.99 0.40 -15.80
C ILE A 184 -9.52 1.32 -14.68
N ALA A 185 -10.08 1.18 -13.47
CA ALA A 185 -9.69 1.95 -12.30
C ALA A 185 -8.21 1.69 -11.93
N THR A 186 -7.81 0.41 -11.89
CA THR A 186 -6.43 0.03 -11.54
C THR A 186 -5.42 0.58 -12.55
N ILE A 187 -5.69 0.43 -13.85
CA ILE A 187 -4.82 0.98 -14.91
C ILE A 187 -4.70 2.50 -14.77
N SER A 188 -5.82 3.20 -14.55
CA SER A 188 -5.84 4.65 -14.33
C SER A 188 -5.04 5.08 -13.10
N PHE A 189 -5.11 4.33 -12.00
CA PHE A 189 -4.32 4.61 -10.79
C PHE A 189 -2.82 4.49 -11.06
N PHE A 190 -2.40 3.46 -11.79
CA PHE A 190 -0.99 3.29 -12.16
C PHE A 190 -0.52 4.39 -13.11
N ILE A 191 -1.30 4.74 -14.14
CA ILE A 191 -0.96 5.83 -15.07
C ILE A 191 -0.84 7.15 -14.30
N GLY A 192 -1.81 7.48 -13.46
CA GLY A 192 -1.77 8.72 -12.67
C GLY A 192 -0.61 8.76 -11.68
N GLY A 193 -0.31 7.63 -11.03
CA GLY A 193 0.82 7.51 -10.11
C GLY A 193 2.17 7.63 -10.82
N ILE A 194 2.32 6.99 -11.98
CA ILE A 194 3.51 7.09 -12.83
C ILE A 194 3.69 8.53 -13.29
N LEU A 195 2.65 9.15 -13.87
CA LEU A 195 2.71 10.55 -14.32
C LEU A 195 3.06 11.51 -13.18
N SER A 196 2.49 11.31 -12.00
CA SER A 196 2.82 12.10 -10.80
C SER A 196 4.28 11.91 -10.39
N ALA A 197 4.82 10.69 -10.48
CA ALA A 197 6.21 10.42 -10.19
C ALA A 197 7.14 11.08 -11.22
N PHE A 198 6.82 11.02 -12.52
CA PHE A 198 7.55 11.73 -13.58
C PHE A 198 7.55 13.25 -13.35
N LEU A 199 6.40 13.83 -12.99
CA LEU A 199 6.26 15.27 -12.80
C LEU A 199 7.01 15.78 -11.56
N ILE A 200 7.00 15.01 -10.46
CA ILE A 200 7.63 15.42 -9.19
C ILE A 200 9.12 15.10 -9.16
N TYR A 201 9.52 13.93 -9.67
CA TYR A 201 10.88 13.41 -9.54
C TYR A 201 11.69 13.42 -10.84
N GLY A 202 11.08 13.68 -12.00
CA GLY A 202 11.79 13.82 -13.28
C GLY A 202 12.54 12.57 -13.75
N ILE A 203 12.18 11.39 -13.26
CA ILE A 203 12.77 10.09 -13.61
C ILE A 203 12.22 9.63 -14.96
#